data_AF-A0A4R5N7W9-F1
#
_entry.id   AF-A0A4R5N7W9-F1
#
_cell.length_a   1.000
_cell.length_b   1.000
_cell.length_c   1.000
_cell.angle_alpha   90.00
_cell.angle_beta   90.00
_cell.angle_gamma   90.00
#
_symmetry.space_group_name_H-M   'P 1'
#
loop_
_entity.id
_entity.type
_entity.pdbx_description
1 polymer ?
#
loop_
_entity_poly.entity_id
_entity_poly.type
_entity_poly.pdbx_seq_one_letter_code
_entity_poly.pdbx_strand_id
1 'polypeptide(L)'
;MLLYKIILLVLVTVVYLIYKLVFILVKKYIFIGVLPLKNELKINAEVLGIIESYISRLDSLMEYLKSVEKILKDKRKSLFFKNATFRNFTNMNLVAHLLESKARNYGEVYELATHKNEEISYDQLIKILGVLKDTENEDVEKEKQEERQKKLERVFKDLRNVLQDFSLRIDDNLKILVIFKKGDVRNSIINNINNIKKVDENLNQLYSSSLITLANSFELLISKMYLANLNYNESSNDSNISDRPIKFSVLSQIGGIEEAREMILEEFVNDLMKKSANDWFKNLGAINKKIFNLDDEKAEVVEFFQRRNIVIHNGGVINTYYLNNVSAKYKEGLVKGEKIEVTNNYLINKISNFRIIGLKLYWYVYETCFHGEITDINEKYQGFAFDLLNAKEYDSAEKIYLLILEREKDLNTSDQFMIKINLCQTYKWRGDQEYVEKHIENMDFSSTNDIFLMCKALLLDDFDSALNHLKHNLAAKTDKNKRELIDIYLTWPLFQKFNLENDFNKYLKELGYGINVKELSSEE
;
A
#
# COMPACT_ATOMS: atom_id res chain seq x y z
N MET A 1 38.18 18.89 -75.47
CA MET A 1 37.92 17.71 -74.61
C MET A 1 38.59 17.79 -73.24
N LEU A 2 39.88 18.14 -73.15
CA LEU A 2 40.59 18.33 -71.88
C LEU A 2 39.99 19.45 -71.00
N LEU A 3 39.65 20.59 -71.61
CA LEU A 3 39.03 21.74 -70.94
C LEU A 3 37.68 21.39 -70.28
N TYR A 4 36.87 20.54 -70.94
CA TYR A 4 35.58 20.09 -70.42
C TYR A 4 35.74 19.19 -69.19
N LYS A 5 36.76 18.32 -69.18
CA LYS A 5 37.09 17.48 -68.01
C LYS A 5 37.57 18.33 -66.83
N ILE A 6 38.33 19.39 -67.07
CA ILE A 6 38.78 20.31 -66.01
C ILE A 6 37.59 21.07 -65.41
N ILE A 7 36.69 21.60 -66.26
CA ILE A 7 35.49 22.29 -65.80
C ILE A 7 34.58 21.36 -64.98
N LEU A 8 34.38 20.12 -65.44
CA LEU A 8 33.59 19.12 -64.72
C LEU A 8 34.23 18.76 -63.36
N LEU A 9 35.56 18.61 -63.31
CA LEU A 9 36.28 18.32 -62.07
C LEU A 9 36.15 19.47 -61.07
N VAL A 10 36.27 20.72 -61.53
CA VAL A 10 36.08 21.92 -60.70
C VAL A 10 34.66 22.00 -60.17
N LEU A 11 33.65 21.76 -61.02
CA LEU A 11 32.23 21.74 -60.61
C LEU A 11 31.95 20.67 -59.55
N VAL A 12 32.44 19.44 -59.75
CA VAL A 12 32.28 18.35 -58.77
C VAL A 12 32.99 18.70 -57.45
N THR A 13 34.16 19.32 -57.51
CA THR A 13 34.92 19.71 -56.31
C THR A 13 34.22 20.84 -55.54
N VAL A 14 33.66 21.82 -56.26
CA VAL A 14 32.88 22.92 -55.65
C VAL A 14 31.59 22.40 -55.03
N VAL A 15 30.85 21.52 -55.72
CA VAL A 15 29.64 20.90 -55.17
C VAL A 15 29.98 20.07 -53.93
N TYR A 16 31.08 19.31 -53.95
CA TYR A 16 31.53 18.54 -52.80
C TYR A 16 31.93 19.44 -51.61
N LEU A 17 32.62 20.55 -51.86
CA LEU A 17 32.97 21.53 -50.82
C LEU A 17 31.73 22.21 -50.24
N ILE A 18 30.75 22.58 -51.07
CA ILE A 18 29.46 23.13 -50.62
C ILE A 18 28.73 22.09 -49.77
N TYR A 19 28.66 20.83 -50.21
CA TYR A 19 28.02 19.76 -49.46
C TYR A 19 28.71 19.52 -48.11
N LYS A 20 30.04 19.58 -48.07
CA LYS A 20 30.82 19.44 -46.83
C LYS A 20 30.64 20.65 -45.91
N LEU A 21 30.53 21.87 -46.45
CA LEU A 21 30.27 23.08 -45.69
C LEU A 21 28.84 23.09 -45.12
N VAL A 22 27.84 22.68 -45.91
CA VAL A 22 26.45 22.48 -45.48
C VAL A 22 26.39 21.38 -44.44
N PHE A 23 27.09 20.27 -44.62
CA PHE A 23 27.15 19.20 -43.61
C PHE A 23 27.81 19.67 -42.31
N ILE A 24 28.88 20.49 -42.36
CA ILE A 24 29.52 21.07 -41.18
C ILE A 24 28.61 22.10 -40.51
N LEU A 25 27.90 22.94 -41.27
CA LEU A 25 26.93 23.91 -40.76
C LEU A 25 25.73 23.21 -40.14
N VAL A 26 25.17 22.19 -40.81
CA VAL A 26 24.12 21.32 -40.27
C VAL A 26 24.60 20.61 -39.02
N LYS A 27 25.85 20.10 -38.98
CA LYS A 27 26.41 19.51 -37.76
C LYS A 27 26.61 20.53 -36.65
N LYS A 28 26.97 21.79 -36.95
CA LYS A 28 27.18 22.87 -35.98
C LYS A 28 25.86 23.43 -35.45
N TYR A 29 24.80 23.50 -36.27
CA TYR A 29 23.45 23.87 -35.85
C TYR A 29 22.70 22.72 -35.17
N ILE A 30 22.93 21.46 -35.57
CA ILE A 30 22.40 20.28 -34.86
C ILE A 30 23.14 20.07 -33.53
N PHE A 31 24.46 20.32 -33.42
CA PHE A 31 25.17 20.17 -32.13
C PHE A 31 24.88 21.27 -31.11
N ILE A 32 24.42 22.45 -31.53
CA ILE A 32 23.83 23.43 -30.60
C ILE A 32 22.47 22.91 -30.07
N GLY A 33 21.81 22.00 -30.79
CA GLY A 33 20.60 21.28 -30.38
C GLY A 33 20.81 19.91 -29.70
N VAL A 34 22.04 19.51 -29.33
CA VAL A 34 22.30 18.28 -28.54
C VAL A 34 22.49 18.57 -27.03
N LEU A 35 22.62 19.85 -26.66
CA LEU A 35 22.59 20.28 -25.26
C LEU A 35 21.20 20.26 -24.58
N PRO A 36 20.05 20.51 -25.26
CA PRO A 36 18.72 20.42 -24.64
C PRO A 36 18.39 18.97 -24.26
N LEU A 37 18.55 18.01 -25.17
CA LEU A 37 18.22 16.60 -24.93
C LEU A 37 18.97 15.97 -23.75
N LYS A 38 20.25 16.31 -23.55
CA LYS A 38 21.01 15.80 -22.38
C LYS A 38 20.55 16.43 -21.07
N ASN A 39 20.14 17.70 -21.11
CA ASN A 39 19.59 18.38 -19.93
C ASN A 39 18.18 17.88 -19.63
N GLU A 40 17.31 17.75 -20.63
CA GLU A 40 15.94 17.20 -20.49
C GLU A 40 15.97 15.75 -19.96
N LEU A 41 16.83 14.88 -20.48
CA LEU A 41 16.99 13.51 -19.96
C LEU A 41 17.48 13.50 -18.51
N LYS A 42 18.41 14.39 -18.15
CA LYS A 42 18.92 14.52 -16.78
C LYS A 42 17.84 15.05 -15.83
N ILE A 43 17.05 16.02 -16.29
CA ILE A 43 15.94 16.63 -15.55
C ILE A 43 14.81 15.61 -15.34
N ASN A 44 14.47 14.84 -16.37
CA ASN A 44 13.51 13.73 -16.27
C ASN A 44 13.99 12.69 -15.24
N ALA A 45 15.24 12.25 -15.32
CA ALA A 45 15.80 11.31 -14.35
C ALA A 45 15.78 11.86 -12.90
N GLU A 46 16.04 13.14 -12.70
CA GLU A 46 15.96 13.79 -11.39
C GLU A 46 14.53 13.80 -10.84
N VAL A 47 13.57 14.23 -11.66
CA VAL A 47 12.15 14.31 -11.30
C VAL A 47 11.57 12.92 -11.04
N LEU A 48 11.90 11.94 -11.88
CA LEU A 48 11.55 10.53 -11.68
C LEU A 48 12.17 9.93 -10.41
N GLY A 49 13.42 10.28 -10.11
CA GLY A 49 14.09 9.84 -8.89
C GLY A 49 13.38 10.30 -7.61
N ILE A 50 12.63 11.40 -7.65
CA ILE A 50 11.81 11.86 -6.52
C ILE A 50 10.70 10.85 -6.23
N ILE A 51 9.94 10.44 -7.26
CA ILE A 51 8.81 9.52 -7.07
C ILE A 51 9.30 8.11 -6.75
N GLU A 52 10.35 7.61 -7.42
CA GLU A 52 10.93 6.29 -7.12
C GLU A 52 11.43 6.22 -5.67
N SER A 53 12.10 7.27 -5.19
CA SER A 53 12.53 7.36 -3.79
C SER A 53 11.36 7.46 -2.80
N TYR A 54 10.25 8.08 -3.19
CA TYR A 54 9.04 8.13 -2.38
C TYR A 54 8.36 6.77 -2.28
N ILE A 55 8.15 6.08 -3.41
CA ILE A 55 7.55 4.75 -3.47
C ILE A 55 8.38 3.74 -2.67
N SER A 56 9.70 3.74 -2.86
CA SER A 56 10.62 2.86 -2.10
C SER A 56 10.53 3.08 -0.59
N ARG A 57 10.34 4.33 -0.13
CA ARG A 57 10.09 4.62 1.30
C ARG A 57 8.77 4.04 1.80
N LEU A 58 7.71 4.11 0.99
CA LEU A 58 6.42 3.51 1.33
C LEU A 58 6.49 1.98 1.40
N ASP A 59 7.19 1.36 0.45
CA ASP A 59 7.36 -0.10 0.41
C ASP A 59 8.15 -0.59 1.63
N SER A 60 9.26 0.10 1.92
CA SER A 60 10.08 -0.18 3.11
C SER A 60 9.28 -0.02 4.40
N LEU A 61 8.43 1.02 4.48
CA LEU A 61 7.57 1.23 5.64
C LEU A 61 6.51 0.14 5.78
N MET A 62 5.89 -0.27 4.67
CA MET A 62 4.89 -1.34 4.64
C MET A 62 5.50 -2.68 5.08
N GLU A 63 6.69 -3.02 4.57
CA GLU A 63 7.41 -4.23 4.95
C GLU A 63 7.86 -4.21 6.41
N TYR A 64 8.38 -3.07 6.88
CA TYR A 64 8.74 -2.86 8.28
C TYR A 64 7.52 -3.04 9.19
N LEU A 65 6.38 -2.43 8.85
CA LEU A 65 5.15 -2.56 9.61
C LEU A 65 4.68 -4.02 9.68
N LYS A 66 4.61 -4.71 8.55
CA LYS A 66 4.20 -6.13 8.46
C LYS A 66 5.12 -7.03 9.28
N SER A 67 6.45 -6.89 9.13
CA SER A 67 7.44 -7.75 9.78
C SER A 67 7.49 -7.54 11.29
N VAL A 68 7.59 -6.29 11.76
CA VAL A 68 7.70 -5.99 13.20
C VAL A 68 6.38 -6.28 13.92
N GLU A 69 5.25 -5.96 13.31
CA GLU A 69 3.95 -6.27 13.91
C GLU A 69 3.76 -7.78 14.06
N LYS A 70 4.13 -8.59 13.07
CA LYS A 70 4.11 -10.05 13.16
C LYS A 70 4.95 -10.55 14.34
N ILE A 71 6.18 -10.07 14.48
CA ILE A 71 7.07 -10.42 15.60
C ILE A 71 6.43 -10.06 16.95
N LEU A 72 5.84 -8.87 17.07
CA LEU A 72 5.21 -8.42 18.31
C LEU A 72 3.94 -9.23 18.63
N LYS A 73 3.09 -9.51 17.64
CA LYS A 73 1.89 -10.35 17.79
C LYS A 73 2.25 -11.79 18.15
N ASP A 74 3.29 -12.36 17.54
CA ASP A 74 3.78 -13.70 17.88
C ASP A 74 4.38 -13.74 19.28
N LYS A 75 5.12 -12.71 19.69
CA LYS A 75 5.61 -12.56 21.06
C LYS A 75 4.46 -12.49 22.06
N ARG A 76 3.44 -11.65 21.78
CA ARG A 76 2.22 -11.54 22.58
C ARG A 76 1.52 -12.89 22.71
N LYS A 77 1.28 -13.57 21.58
CA LYS A 77 0.69 -14.92 21.52
C LYS A 77 1.50 -15.90 22.36
N SER A 78 2.83 -15.90 22.25
CA SER A 78 3.69 -16.79 23.02
C SER A 78 3.59 -16.58 24.54
N LEU A 79 3.41 -15.33 25.00
CA LEU A 79 3.21 -15.01 26.42
C LEU A 79 1.90 -15.60 26.95
N PHE A 80 0.85 -15.63 26.13
CA PHE A 80 -0.41 -16.29 26.48
C PHE A 80 -0.27 -17.82 26.54
N PHE A 81 0.41 -18.44 25.57
CA PHE A 81 0.41 -19.91 25.45
C PHE A 81 1.54 -20.62 26.20
N LYS A 82 2.73 -20.04 26.35
CA LYS A 82 3.87 -20.72 27.00
C LYS A 82 3.67 -20.92 28.51
N ASN A 83 2.96 -20.00 29.18
CA ASN A 83 2.77 -20.08 30.63
C ASN A 83 1.40 -20.73 30.92
N ALA A 84 1.41 -22.02 31.27
CA ALA A 84 0.20 -22.78 31.57
C ALA A 84 -0.63 -22.13 32.70
N THR A 85 0.04 -21.64 33.75
CA THR A 85 -0.60 -20.93 34.88
C THR A 85 -1.29 -19.64 34.44
N PHE A 86 -0.65 -18.85 33.57
CA PHE A 86 -1.23 -17.62 33.02
C PHE A 86 -2.39 -17.90 32.07
N ARG A 87 -2.27 -18.92 31.20
CA ARG A 87 -3.32 -19.38 30.30
C ARG A 87 -4.58 -19.81 31.08
N ASN A 88 -4.34 -20.55 32.15
CA ASN A 88 -5.32 -21.02 33.10
C ASN A 88 -6.05 -19.85 33.78
N PHE A 89 -5.30 -18.85 34.25
CA PHE A 89 -5.85 -17.61 34.78
C PHE A 89 -6.69 -16.83 33.76
N THR A 90 -6.26 -16.71 32.50
CA THR A 90 -7.03 -16.00 31.46
C THR A 90 -8.35 -16.71 31.11
N ASN A 91 -8.34 -18.03 31.04
CA ASN A 91 -9.56 -18.82 30.81
C ASN A 91 -10.57 -18.61 31.97
N MET A 92 -10.08 -18.49 33.20
CA MET A 92 -10.91 -18.26 34.38
C MET A 92 -11.55 -16.86 34.40
N ASN A 93 -10.81 -15.82 34.01
CA ASN A 93 -11.39 -14.47 33.86
C ASN A 93 -12.44 -14.41 32.76
N LEU A 94 -12.22 -15.10 31.63
CA LEU A 94 -13.21 -15.18 30.55
C LEU A 94 -14.50 -15.84 31.05
N VAL A 95 -14.37 -16.95 31.78
CA VAL A 95 -15.51 -17.61 32.44
C VAL A 95 -16.23 -16.62 33.35
N ALA A 96 -15.53 -15.92 34.24
CA ALA A 96 -16.15 -14.99 35.17
C ALA A 96 -16.88 -13.83 34.44
N HIS A 97 -16.32 -13.32 33.34
CA HIS A 97 -16.95 -12.28 32.53
C HIS A 97 -18.20 -12.80 31.79
N LEU A 98 -18.17 -14.03 31.29
CA LEU A 98 -19.33 -14.68 30.69
C LEU A 98 -20.46 -14.86 31.72
N LEU A 99 -20.13 -15.24 32.97
CA LEU A 99 -21.09 -15.32 34.06
C LEU A 99 -21.73 -13.96 34.35
N GLU A 100 -20.93 -12.90 34.41
CA GLU A 100 -21.41 -11.54 34.64
C GLU A 100 -22.33 -11.04 33.51
N SER A 101 -21.96 -11.31 32.24
CA SER A 101 -22.74 -10.88 31.08
C SER A 101 -24.10 -11.59 30.97
N LYS A 102 -24.18 -12.89 31.29
CA LYS A 102 -25.44 -13.64 31.28
C LYS A 102 -26.29 -13.39 32.52
N ALA A 103 -25.69 -13.08 33.68
CA ALA A 103 -26.43 -12.62 34.86
C ALA A 103 -27.20 -11.31 34.62
N ARG A 104 -26.74 -10.47 33.68
CA ARG A 104 -27.48 -9.27 33.25
C ARG A 104 -28.65 -9.57 32.29
N ASN A 105 -28.67 -10.74 31.64
CA ASN A 105 -29.66 -11.13 30.64
C ASN A 105 -30.72 -12.14 31.13
N TYR A 106 -30.47 -12.86 32.23
CA TYR A 106 -31.43 -13.80 32.81
C TYR A 106 -31.83 -13.33 34.22
N GLY A 107 -33.08 -12.87 34.37
CA GLY A 107 -33.64 -12.35 35.62
C GLY A 107 -33.80 -13.36 36.78
N GLU A 108 -33.14 -14.51 36.73
CA GLU A 108 -33.16 -15.51 37.81
C GLU A 108 -31.75 -16.08 38.07
N VAL A 109 -30.84 -15.26 38.58
CA VAL A 109 -29.74 -15.71 39.45
C VAL A 109 -29.53 -14.67 40.55
N TYR A 110 -30.52 -14.51 41.42
CA TYR A 110 -30.48 -13.52 42.52
C TYR A 110 -29.78 -14.01 43.80
N GLU A 111 -29.22 -15.23 43.83
CA GLU A 111 -28.66 -15.82 45.07
C GLU A 111 -27.18 -16.22 45.06
N LEU A 112 -26.42 -16.00 43.98
CA LEU A 112 -24.98 -16.32 43.98
C LEU A 112 -24.05 -15.12 44.25
N ALA A 113 -24.59 -13.91 44.43
CA ALA A 113 -23.75 -12.72 44.66
C ALA A 113 -24.45 -11.59 45.45
N THR A 114 -25.46 -11.89 46.28
CA THR A 114 -26.06 -10.85 47.13
C THR A 114 -25.79 -11.14 48.60
N HIS A 115 -25.04 -10.22 49.20
CA HIS A 115 -24.81 -10.08 50.64
C HIS A 115 -23.98 -11.16 51.33
N LYS A 116 -22.75 -11.39 50.86
CA LYS A 116 -21.55 -11.49 51.72
C LYS A 116 -20.31 -11.72 50.86
N ASN A 117 -19.17 -11.39 51.46
CA ASN A 117 -17.82 -11.68 51.02
C ASN A 117 -17.56 -13.19 50.87
N GLU A 118 -18.26 -13.87 49.96
CA GLU A 118 -18.18 -15.32 49.81
C GLU A 118 -17.31 -15.72 48.63
N GLU A 119 -16.47 -16.72 48.89
CA GLU A 119 -15.52 -17.31 47.95
C GLU A 119 -16.29 -18.30 47.06
N ILE A 120 -16.28 -18.10 45.74
CA ILE A 120 -16.98 -19.02 44.82
C ILE A 120 -16.14 -20.30 44.67
N SER A 121 -16.69 -21.43 45.12
CA SER A 121 -16.00 -22.73 45.05
C SER A 121 -16.02 -23.34 43.64
N TYR A 122 -15.11 -24.27 43.38
CA TYR A 122 -15.03 -25.01 42.11
C TYR A 122 -16.35 -25.69 41.74
N ASP A 123 -17.04 -26.28 42.72
CA ASP A 123 -18.29 -27.00 42.49
C ASP A 123 -19.46 -26.06 42.17
N GLN A 124 -19.46 -24.84 42.73
CA GLN A 124 -20.43 -23.80 42.37
C GLN A 124 -20.18 -23.31 40.94
N LEU A 125 -18.94 -23.07 40.54
CA LEU A 125 -18.55 -22.70 39.17
C LEU A 125 -18.97 -23.74 38.13
N ILE A 126 -18.80 -25.04 38.44
CA ILE A 126 -19.25 -26.16 37.59
C ILE A 126 -20.76 -26.12 37.39
N LYS A 127 -21.54 -25.90 38.44
CA LYS A 127 -23.01 -25.83 38.35
C LYS A 127 -23.46 -24.68 37.45
N ILE A 128 -22.86 -23.50 37.60
CA ILE A 128 -23.21 -22.32 36.80
C ILE A 128 -22.85 -22.54 35.32
N LEU A 129 -21.64 -23.05 35.03
CA LEU A 129 -21.22 -23.38 33.67
C LEU A 129 -22.01 -24.54 33.04
N GLY A 130 -22.55 -25.46 33.86
CA GLY A 130 -23.44 -26.52 33.43
C GLY A 130 -24.80 -26.00 32.97
N VAL A 131 -25.40 -25.05 33.69
CA VAL A 131 -26.64 -24.37 33.31
C VAL A 131 -26.50 -23.58 32.00
N LEU A 132 -25.28 -23.10 31.70
CA LEU A 132 -24.98 -22.41 30.45
C LEU A 132 -24.98 -23.32 29.19
N LYS A 133 -24.99 -24.65 29.35
CA LYS A 133 -25.10 -25.60 28.24
C LYS A 133 -26.51 -25.70 27.65
N ASP A 134 -27.55 -25.40 28.43
CA ASP A 134 -28.94 -25.67 28.04
C ASP A 134 -29.61 -24.51 27.29
N THR A 135 -28.84 -23.47 26.93
CA THR A 135 -29.34 -22.29 26.21
C THR A 135 -28.61 -22.10 24.89
N GLU A 136 -28.89 -22.96 23.91
CA GLU A 136 -28.96 -22.67 22.46
C GLU A 136 -29.22 -23.95 21.65
N ASN A 137 -30.44 -24.03 21.11
CA ASN A 137 -30.96 -24.85 20.01
C ASN A 137 -30.54 -26.34 19.91
N GLU A 138 -31.53 -27.19 20.16
CA GLU A 138 -31.63 -28.57 19.69
C GLU A 138 -31.59 -28.60 18.15
N ASP A 139 -30.47 -29.07 17.61
CA ASP A 139 -30.37 -29.97 16.46
C ASP A 139 -28.96 -29.90 15.87
N VAL A 140 -28.01 -30.56 16.53
CA VAL A 140 -26.70 -30.87 15.92
C VAL A 140 -26.25 -32.26 16.37
N GLU A 141 -25.98 -33.10 15.37
CA GLU A 141 -25.55 -34.51 15.40
C GLU A 141 -24.69 -34.94 16.60
N LYS A 142 -24.99 -36.13 17.11
CA LYS A 142 -24.34 -36.79 18.27
C LYS A 142 -22.79 -36.78 18.22
N GLU A 143 -22.19 -36.80 17.03
CA GLU A 143 -20.72 -36.77 16.85
C GLU A 143 -20.10 -35.42 17.25
N LYS A 144 -20.76 -34.30 16.94
CA LYS A 144 -20.36 -32.96 17.40
C LYS A 144 -20.62 -32.77 18.88
N GLN A 145 -21.65 -33.41 19.44
CA GLN A 145 -21.91 -33.36 20.88
C GLN A 145 -20.83 -34.07 21.70
N GLU A 146 -20.39 -35.26 21.30
CA GLU A 146 -19.31 -35.98 22.01
C GLU A 146 -17.96 -35.25 21.93
N GLU A 147 -17.61 -34.68 20.78
CA GLU A 147 -16.37 -33.90 20.63
C GLU A 147 -16.43 -32.60 21.46
N ARG A 148 -17.58 -31.94 21.48
CA ARG A 148 -17.84 -30.75 22.30
C ARG A 148 -17.83 -31.08 23.79
N GLN A 149 -18.34 -32.25 24.19
CA GLN A 149 -18.34 -32.74 25.57
C GLN A 149 -16.92 -33.10 26.03
N LYS A 150 -16.11 -33.76 25.21
CA LYS A 150 -14.67 -33.98 25.46
C LYS A 150 -13.88 -32.67 25.58
N LYS A 151 -14.20 -31.67 24.74
CA LYS A 151 -13.58 -30.35 24.78
C LYS A 151 -13.93 -29.60 26.06
N LEU A 152 -15.19 -29.67 26.49
CA LEU A 152 -15.67 -29.13 27.76
C LEU A 152 -15.07 -29.86 28.96
N GLU A 153 -14.99 -31.19 28.96
CA GLU A 153 -14.33 -31.96 30.03
C GLU A 153 -12.85 -31.63 30.15
N ARG A 154 -12.14 -31.40 29.03
CA ARG A 154 -10.77 -30.85 29.05
C ARG A 154 -10.74 -29.47 29.71
N VAL A 155 -11.60 -28.55 29.28
CA VAL A 155 -11.70 -27.20 29.86
C VAL A 155 -12.02 -27.25 31.36
N PHE A 156 -12.91 -28.14 31.80
CA PHE A 156 -13.29 -28.32 33.20
C PHE A 156 -12.19 -28.98 34.05
N LYS A 157 -11.45 -29.93 33.47
CA LYS A 157 -10.27 -30.54 34.09
C LYS A 157 -9.15 -29.51 34.23
N ASP A 158 -8.94 -28.69 33.22
CA ASP A 158 -7.99 -27.58 33.25
C ASP A 158 -8.42 -26.56 34.32
N LEU A 159 -9.70 -26.15 34.36
CA LEU A 159 -10.32 -25.31 35.41
C LEU A 159 -10.12 -25.87 36.82
N ARG A 160 -10.18 -27.20 37.00
CA ARG A 160 -9.99 -27.84 38.32
C ARG A 160 -8.56 -27.68 38.81
N ASN A 161 -7.61 -27.81 37.90
CA ASN A 161 -6.20 -27.57 38.16
C ASN A 161 -5.92 -26.07 38.39
N VAL A 162 -6.66 -25.17 37.71
CA VAL A 162 -6.56 -23.71 37.91
C VAL A 162 -6.97 -23.31 39.34
N LEU A 163 -8.10 -23.80 39.82
CA LEU A 163 -8.68 -23.42 41.12
C LEU A 163 -7.88 -23.90 42.34
N GLN A 164 -6.82 -24.69 42.13
CA GLN A 164 -5.85 -25.01 43.19
C GLN A 164 -4.97 -23.82 43.58
N ASP A 165 -4.72 -22.88 42.66
CA ASP A 165 -3.79 -21.76 42.89
C ASP A 165 -4.49 -20.40 43.08
N PHE A 166 -5.80 -20.30 42.83
CA PHE A 166 -6.59 -19.07 42.93
C PHE A 166 -7.97 -19.29 43.56
N SER A 167 -8.60 -18.21 44.01
CA SER A 167 -10.04 -18.12 44.26
C SER A 167 -10.62 -16.78 43.77
N LEU A 168 -11.93 -16.74 43.57
CA LEU A 168 -12.65 -15.54 43.13
C LEU A 168 -13.53 -15.02 44.25
N ARG A 169 -13.56 -13.70 44.37
CA ARG A 169 -14.52 -12.99 45.22
C ARG A 169 -15.09 -11.82 44.44
N ILE A 170 -16.37 -11.56 44.58
CA ILE A 170 -16.98 -10.34 44.03
C ILE A 170 -16.96 -9.30 45.14
N ASP A 171 -16.49 -8.09 44.84
CA ASP A 171 -16.51 -6.97 45.78
C ASP A 171 -17.84 -6.21 45.76
N ASP A 172 -18.00 -5.26 46.69
CA ASP A 172 -19.24 -4.47 46.84
C ASP A 172 -19.57 -3.60 45.61
N ASN A 173 -18.62 -3.41 44.69
CA ASN A 173 -18.80 -2.67 43.43
C ASN A 173 -18.96 -3.60 42.22
N LEU A 174 -19.29 -4.88 42.45
CA LEU A 174 -19.43 -5.92 41.42
C LEU A 174 -18.13 -6.20 40.66
N LYS A 175 -16.97 -5.93 41.25
CA LYS A 175 -15.68 -6.26 40.64
C LYS A 175 -15.24 -7.66 41.06
N ILE A 176 -14.73 -8.42 40.10
CA ILE A 176 -14.13 -9.72 40.36
C ILE A 176 -12.71 -9.52 40.91
N LEU A 177 -12.52 -9.90 42.17
CA LEU A 177 -11.24 -10.02 42.85
C LEU A 177 -10.69 -11.44 42.66
N VAL A 178 -9.44 -11.52 42.20
CA VAL A 178 -8.71 -12.78 42.12
C VAL A 178 -7.75 -12.86 43.31
N ILE A 179 -7.97 -13.84 44.18
CA ILE A 179 -7.14 -14.11 45.35
C ILE A 179 -6.16 -15.22 44.97
N PHE A 180 -4.86 -14.95 45.13
CA PHE A 180 -3.80 -15.90 44.83
C PHE A 180 -3.42 -16.66 46.09
N LYS A 181 -3.45 -18.00 46.04
CA LYS A 181 -3.08 -18.86 47.18
C LYS A 181 -1.55 -18.90 47.42
N LYS A 182 -0.75 -18.59 46.40
CA LYS A 182 0.73 -18.57 46.46
C LYS A 182 1.30 -17.27 45.88
N GLY A 183 2.29 -16.71 46.57
CA GLY A 183 2.98 -15.48 46.14
C GLY A 183 3.70 -15.62 44.80
N ASP A 184 4.36 -16.76 44.56
CA ASP A 184 5.11 -16.99 43.31
C ASP A 184 4.20 -17.04 42.08
N VAL A 185 3.01 -17.63 42.24
CA VAL A 185 1.98 -17.68 41.20
C VAL A 185 1.48 -16.27 40.88
N ARG A 186 1.17 -15.47 41.91
CA ARG A 186 0.79 -14.05 41.75
C ARG A 186 1.86 -13.28 40.99
N ASN A 187 3.12 -13.41 41.41
CA ASN A 187 4.24 -12.71 40.79
C ASN A 187 4.43 -13.13 39.33
N SER A 188 4.32 -14.43 39.03
CA SER A 188 4.39 -14.95 37.66
C SER A 188 3.29 -14.36 36.78
N ILE A 189 2.05 -14.30 37.25
CA ILE A 189 0.92 -13.73 36.48
C ILE A 189 1.08 -12.22 36.29
N ILE A 190 1.41 -11.48 37.36
CA ILE A 190 1.66 -10.02 37.26
C ILE A 190 2.79 -9.75 36.25
N ASN A 191 3.87 -10.54 36.29
CA ASN A 191 4.96 -10.41 35.33
C ASN A 191 4.51 -10.67 33.88
N ASN A 192 3.67 -11.68 33.63
CA ASN A 192 3.11 -11.92 32.30
C ASN A 192 2.18 -10.79 31.84
N ILE A 193 1.31 -10.28 32.71
CA ILE A 193 0.44 -9.12 32.41
C ILE A 193 1.30 -7.91 32.04
N ASN A 194 2.33 -7.62 32.83
CA ASN A 194 3.25 -6.52 32.56
C ASN A 194 4.02 -6.72 31.25
N ASN A 195 4.41 -7.94 30.92
CA ASN A 195 5.07 -8.24 29.65
C ASN A 195 4.11 -8.08 28.46
N ILE A 196 2.84 -8.45 28.60
CA ILE A 196 1.82 -8.21 27.55
C ILE A 196 1.58 -6.72 27.38
N LYS A 197 1.43 -5.96 28.47
CA LYS A 197 1.30 -4.50 28.42
C LYS A 197 2.47 -3.84 27.70
N LYS A 198 3.70 -4.27 27.98
CA LYS A 198 4.90 -3.80 27.25
C LYS A 198 4.85 -4.10 25.75
N VAL A 199 4.32 -5.27 25.36
CA VAL A 199 4.16 -5.61 23.94
C VAL A 199 3.09 -4.74 23.29
N ASP A 200 1.96 -4.48 23.97
CA ASP A 200 0.90 -3.60 23.49
C ASP A 200 1.38 -2.13 23.39
N GLU A 201 2.19 -1.67 24.35
CA GLU A 201 2.89 -0.37 24.29
C GLU A 201 3.84 -0.29 23.09
N ASN A 202 4.61 -1.34 22.83
CA ASN A 202 5.50 -1.41 21.66
C ASN A 202 4.73 -1.40 20.33
N LEU A 203 3.56 -2.07 20.26
CA LEU A 203 2.67 -2.02 19.09
C LEU A 203 2.16 -0.59 18.86
N ASN A 204 1.70 0.08 19.92
CA ASN A 204 1.27 1.48 19.83
C ASN A 204 2.41 2.41 19.40
N GLN A 205 3.62 2.16 19.88
CA GLN A 205 4.80 2.92 19.47
C GLN A 205 5.17 2.66 18.00
N LEU A 206 5.09 1.41 17.54
CA LEU A 206 5.28 1.05 16.13
C LEU A 206 4.30 1.79 15.22
N TYR A 207 3.02 1.83 15.59
CA TYR A 207 2.01 2.51 14.79
C TYR A 207 2.21 4.03 14.80
N SER A 208 2.53 4.60 15.95
CA SER A 208 2.77 6.05 16.09
C SER A 208 4.02 6.49 15.32
N SER A 209 5.11 5.72 15.38
CA SER A 209 6.33 6.02 14.61
C SER A 209 6.10 5.85 13.11
N SER A 210 5.35 4.82 12.70
CA SER A 210 4.99 4.61 11.29
C SER A 210 4.14 5.75 10.73
N LEU A 211 3.22 6.30 11.53
CA LEU A 211 2.44 7.49 11.20
C LEU A 211 3.35 8.70 10.92
N ILE A 212 4.36 8.92 11.78
CA ILE A 212 5.34 10.00 11.61
C ILE A 212 6.18 9.78 10.35
N THR A 213 6.67 8.56 10.13
CA THR A 213 7.49 8.22 8.96
C THR A 213 6.72 8.43 7.65
N LEU A 214 5.44 8.06 7.60
CA LEU A 214 4.59 8.32 6.44
C LEU A 214 4.38 9.82 6.22
N ALA A 215 4.12 10.59 7.29
CA ALA A 215 3.98 12.05 7.21
C ALA A 215 5.23 12.70 6.63
N ASN A 216 6.41 12.35 7.17
CA ASN A 216 7.69 12.90 6.72
C ASN A 216 7.99 12.52 5.27
N SER A 217 7.68 11.28 4.88
CA SER A 217 7.88 10.82 3.50
C SER A 217 7.03 11.61 2.52
N PHE A 218 5.79 11.94 2.90
CA PHE A 218 4.89 12.74 2.08
C PHE A 218 5.28 14.23 2.07
N GLU A 219 5.64 14.82 3.21
CA GLU A 219 6.15 16.20 3.27
C GLU A 219 7.37 16.37 2.37
N LEU A 220 8.28 15.39 2.37
CA LEU A 220 9.44 15.39 1.49
C LEU A 220 9.07 15.27 0.01
N LEU A 221 8.09 14.44 -0.34
CA LEU A 221 7.56 14.37 -1.71
C LEU A 221 7.04 15.73 -2.15
N ILE A 222 6.16 16.35 -1.34
CA ILE A 222 5.56 17.65 -1.65
C ILE A 222 6.65 18.71 -1.85
N SER A 223 7.57 18.84 -0.90
CA SER A 223 8.70 19.79 -0.98
C SER A 223 9.50 19.62 -2.27
N LYS A 224 9.89 18.39 -2.61
CA LYS A 224 10.66 18.09 -3.82
C LYS A 224 9.86 18.33 -5.10
N MET A 225 8.57 18.03 -5.13
CA MET A 225 7.70 18.31 -6.27
C MET A 225 7.56 19.82 -6.53
N TYR A 226 7.45 20.63 -5.48
CA TYR A 226 7.46 22.08 -5.62
C TYR A 226 8.79 22.59 -6.18
N LEU A 227 9.91 22.17 -5.60
CA LEU A 227 11.24 22.57 -6.08
C LEU A 227 11.43 22.19 -7.55
N ALA A 228 11.07 20.96 -7.92
CA ALA A 228 11.12 20.51 -9.30
C ALA A 228 10.30 21.42 -10.23
N ASN A 229 9.05 21.71 -9.87
CA ASN A 229 8.23 22.60 -10.69
C ASN A 229 8.82 24.01 -10.84
N LEU A 230 9.33 24.60 -9.75
CA LEU A 230 9.94 25.94 -9.79
C LEU A 230 11.25 25.98 -10.59
N ASN A 231 12.00 24.87 -10.61
CA ASN A 231 13.24 24.77 -11.36
C ASN A 231 12.99 24.62 -12.86
N TYR A 232 11.95 23.88 -13.26
CA TYR A 232 11.75 23.46 -14.66
C TYR A 232 10.63 24.19 -15.40
N ASN A 233 9.77 24.92 -14.69
CA ASN A 233 8.74 25.73 -15.31
C ASN A 233 9.07 27.22 -15.15
N GLU A 234 9.74 27.83 -16.12
CA GLU A 234 10.10 29.27 -16.08
C GLU A 234 8.88 30.19 -16.00
N SER A 235 7.71 29.73 -16.46
CA SER A 235 6.45 30.47 -16.33
C SER A 235 5.89 30.47 -14.90
N SER A 236 6.48 29.67 -14.00
CA SER A 236 6.12 29.61 -12.58
C SER A 236 6.78 30.69 -11.72
N ASN A 237 7.34 31.75 -12.35
CA ASN A 237 7.81 32.96 -11.68
C ASN A 237 6.65 33.65 -10.92
N ASP A 238 6.36 33.13 -9.74
CA ASP A 238 5.50 33.74 -8.74
C ASP A 238 6.18 35.04 -8.32
N SER A 239 5.46 36.15 -8.39
CA SER A 239 5.95 37.45 -7.93
C SER A 239 6.43 37.39 -6.47
N ASN A 240 5.86 36.47 -5.67
CA ASN A 240 6.29 36.25 -4.29
C ASN A 240 7.69 35.62 -4.15
N ILE A 241 8.26 35.06 -5.22
CA ILE A 241 9.62 34.53 -5.28
C ILE A 241 10.57 35.61 -5.78
N SER A 242 10.22 36.32 -6.85
CA SER A 242 11.06 37.37 -7.44
C SER A 242 11.31 38.55 -6.50
N ASP A 243 10.39 38.81 -5.58
CA ASP A 243 10.43 39.97 -4.69
C ASP A 243 11.10 39.67 -3.32
N ARG A 244 11.60 38.44 -3.11
CA ARG A 244 12.25 38.08 -1.84
C ARG A 244 13.62 38.76 -1.68
N PRO A 245 13.85 39.52 -0.59
CA PRO A 245 15.10 40.24 -0.40
C PRO A 245 16.23 39.31 0.04
N ILE A 246 17.38 39.37 -0.62
CA ILE A 246 18.62 38.73 -0.14
C ILE A 246 19.48 39.76 0.61
N LYS A 247 19.92 39.42 1.82
CA LYS A 247 20.87 40.25 2.57
C LYS A 247 22.24 40.29 1.89
N PHE A 248 22.86 41.47 1.85
CA PHE A 248 24.21 41.65 1.27
C PHE A 248 25.28 40.75 1.93
N SER A 249 25.16 40.50 3.24
CA SER A 249 26.05 39.58 3.97
C SER A 249 25.98 38.15 3.44
N VAL A 250 24.80 37.73 2.97
CA VAL A 250 24.59 36.42 2.34
C VAL A 250 25.11 36.46 0.92
N LEU A 251 24.78 37.50 0.14
CA LEU A 251 25.31 37.71 -1.23
C LEU A 251 26.84 37.68 -1.32
N SER A 252 27.53 38.11 -0.26
CA SER A 252 28.99 38.08 -0.19
C SER A 252 29.59 36.68 0.04
N GLN A 253 28.76 35.69 0.39
CA GLN A 253 29.16 34.31 0.72
C GLN A 253 28.75 33.28 -0.34
N ILE A 254 27.75 33.59 -1.17
CA ILE A 254 27.31 32.75 -2.29
C ILE A 254 28.17 33.00 -3.54
N GLY A 255 28.48 31.93 -4.26
CA GLY A 255 29.39 31.87 -5.40
C GLY A 255 28.82 32.41 -6.72
N GLY A 256 27.53 32.75 -6.78
CA GLY A 256 26.91 33.30 -7.97
C GLY A 256 25.39 33.46 -7.91
N ILE A 257 24.81 33.92 -9.03
CA ILE A 257 23.36 34.14 -9.19
C ILE A 257 22.56 32.83 -9.09
N GLU A 258 23.09 31.73 -9.60
CA GLU A 258 22.40 30.42 -9.54
C GLU A 258 22.28 29.93 -8.09
N GLU A 259 23.35 30.01 -7.29
CA GLU A 259 23.29 29.65 -5.87
C GLU A 259 22.34 30.57 -5.08
N ALA A 260 22.28 31.86 -5.46
CA ALA A 260 21.32 32.80 -4.89
C ALA A 260 19.87 32.41 -5.21
N ARG A 261 19.61 31.98 -6.45
CA ARG A 261 18.31 31.48 -6.90
C ARG A 261 17.92 30.22 -6.13
N GLU A 262 18.79 29.22 -6.07
CA GLU A 262 18.54 27.97 -5.34
C GLU A 262 18.16 28.25 -3.87
N MET A 263 18.91 29.13 -3.20
CA MET A 263 18.62 29.52 -1.82
C MET A 263 17.23 30.16 -1.64
N ILE A 264 16.84 31.07 -2.55
CA ILE A 264 15.50 31.68 -2.49
C ILE A 264 14.41 30.62 -2.66
N LEU A 265 14.58 29.70 -3.62
CA LEU A 265 13.61 28.65 -3.90
C LEU A 265 13.47 27.70 -2.71
N GLU A 266 14.58 27.30 -2.10
CA GLU A 266 14.57 26.47 -0.89
C GLU A 266 13.90 27.18 0.29
N GLU A 267 14.17 28.46 0.52
CA GLU A 267 13.52 29.24 1.58
C GLU A 267 12.01 29.35 1.35
N PHE A 268 11.59 29.61 0.11
CA PHE A 268 10.18 29.67 -0.27
C PHE A 268 9.48 28.35 0.01
N VAL A 269 10.06 27.22 -0.42
CA VAL A 269 9.47 25.90 -0.19
C VAL A 269 9.46 25.57 1.30
N ASN A 270 10.50 25.90 2.06
CA ASN A 270 10.50 25.72 3.51
C ASN A 270 9.37 26.50 4.21
N ASP A 271 9.09 27.73 3.78
CA ASP A 271 7.96 28.50 4.29
C ASP A 271 6.61 27.91 3.91
N LEU A 272 6.49 27.34 2.72
CA LEU A 272 5.30 26.62 2.28
C LEU A 272 5.07 25.35 3.10
N MET A 273 6.12 24.58 3.38
CA MET A 273 6.02 23.35 4.17
C MET A 273 5.62 23.59 5.63
N LYS A 274 5.80 24.79 6.18
CA LYS A 274 5.28 25.19 7.50
C LYS A 274 3.75 25.41 7.52
N LYS A 275 3.11 25.51 6.36
CA LYS A 275 1.67 25.74 6.23
C LYS A 275 0.88 24.42 6.32
N SER A 276 -0.44 24.52 6.22
CA SER A 276 -1.32 23.35 6.30
C SER A 276 -1.31 22.51 5.02
N ALA A 277 -1.73 21.25 5.11
CA ALA A 277 -1.93 20.41 3.92
C ALA A 277 -2.89 21.06 2.89
N ASN A 278 -3.90 21.80 3.35
CA ASN A 278 -4.79 22.56 2.47
C ASN A 278 -4.03 23.61 1.65
N ASP A 279 -3.06 24.28 2.26
CA ASP A 279 -2.21 25.24 1.58
C ASP A 279 -1.31 24.54 0.55
N TRP A 280 -0.79 23.35 0.86
CA TRP A 280 -0.02 22.56 -0.11
C TRP A 280 -0.85 22.20 -1.34
N PHE A 281 -2.08 21.71 -1.18
CA PHE A 281 -2.94 21.43 -2.35
C PHE A 281 -3.33 22.70 -3.09
N LYS A 282 -3.57 23.81 -2.39
CA LYS A 282 -3.89 25.10 -3.03
C LYS A 282 -2.76 25.61 -3.91
N ASN A 283 -1.53 25.56 -3.41
CA ASN A 283 -0.36 26.04 -4.16
C ASN A 283 0.00 25.06 -5.30
N LEU A 284 -0.19 23.74 -5.14
CA LEU A 284 0.02 22.76 -6.21
C LEU A 284 -1.08 22.90 -7.28
N GLY A 285 -2.30 23.21 -6.87
CA GLY A 285 -3.39 23.51 -7.79
C GLY A 285 -3.09 24.71 -8.72
N ALA A 286 -2.35 25.71 -8.21
CA ALA A 286 -1.91 26.83 -9.03
C ALA A 286 -0.92 26.41 -10.13
N ILE A 287 -0.18 25.32 -9.92
CA ILE A 287 0.71 24.69 -10.90
C ILE A 287 -0.09 23.89 -11.93
N ASN A 288 -1.02 23.06 -11.47
CA ASN A 288 -1.88 22.25 -12.34
C ASN A 288 -3.31 22.19 -11.77
N LYS A 289 -4.29 22.68 -12.55
CA LYS A 289 -5.69 22.74 -12.12
C LYS A 289 -6.29 21.37 -11.81
N LYS A 290 -5.78 20.26 -12.37
CA LYS A 290 -6.24 18.92 -12.01
C LYS A 290 -5.97 18.60 -10.54
N ILE A 291 -4.90 19.17 -9.95
CA ILE A 291 -4.59 19.02 -8.52
C ILE A 291 -5.62 19.74 -7.64
N PHE A 292 -6.23 20.84 -8.12
CA PHE A 292 -7.33 21.49 -7.38
C PHE A 292 -8.54 20.56 -7.23
N ASN A 293 -8.76 19.66 -8.18
CA ASN A 293 -9.95 18.79 -8.21
C ASN A 293 -9.77 17.50 -7.41
N LEU A 294 -8.65 17.33 -6.70
CA LEU A 294 -8.36 16.18 -5.85
C LEU A 294 -9.01 16.33 -4.46
N ASP A 295 -10.31 16.61 -4.40
CA ASP A 295 -11.00 16.95 -3.14
C ASP A 295 -11.01 15.78 -2.14
N ASP A 296 -11.20 14.55 -2.63
CA ASP A 296 -11.22 13.36 -1.78
C ASP A 296 -9.84 13.01 -1.25
N GLU A 297 -8.81 13.09 -2.09
CA GLU A 297 -7.41 12.92 -1.72
C GLU A 297 -6.95 14.01 -0.77
N LYS A 298 -7.36 15.26 -0.99
CA LYS A 298 -7.07 16.37 -0.09
C LYS A 298 -7.70 16.12 1.28
N ALA A 299 -8.95 15.68 1.32
CA ALA A 299 -9.61 15.31 2.58
C ALA A 299 -8.87 14.17 3.31
N GLU A 300 -8.39 13.16 2.57
CA GLU A 300 -7.55 12.06 3.07
C GLU A 300 -6.27 12.56 3.73
N VAL A 301 -5.53 13.45 3.05
CA VAL A 301 -4.27 14.01 3.56
C VAL A 301 -4.55 14.92 4.76
N VAL A 302 -5.54 15.80 4.68
CA VAL A 302 -5.88 16.71 5.79
C VAL A 302 -6.21 15.90 7.04
N GLU A 303 -7.07 14.90 6.95
CA GLU A 303 -7.39 14.05 8.10
C GLU A 303 -6.16 13.36 8.67
N PHE A 304 -5.32 12.80 7.81
CA PHE A 304 -4.10 12.12 8.23
C PHE A 304 -3.17 13.03 9.05
N PHE A 305 -2.91 14.25 8.57
CA PHE A 305 -2.07 15.22 9.28
C PHE A 305 -2.73 15.71 10.58
N GLN A 306 -4.05 15.90 10.60
CA GLN A 306 -4.76 16.24 11.82
C GLN A 306 -4.70 15.10 12.85
N ARG A 307 -4.82 13.83 12.42
CA ARG A 307 -4.69 12.67 13.30
C ARG A 307 -3.28 12.57 13.85
N ARG A 308 -2.27 12.74 13.00
CA ARG A 308 -0.86 12.80 13.40
C ARG A 308 -0.64 13.85 14.49
N ASN A 309 -1.22 15.04 14.33
CA ASN A 309 -1.08 16.12 15.30
C ASN A 309 -1.65 15.73 16.67
N ILE A 310 -2.86 15.17 16.74
CA ILE A 310 -3.45 14.77 18.03
C ILE A 310 -2.76 13.55 18.65
N VAL A 311 -2.27 12.61 17.84
CA VAL A 311 -1.51 11.45 18.32
C VAL A 311 -0.22 11.90 19.00
N ILE A 312 0.52 12.84 18.38
CA ILE A 312 1.81 13.31 18.90
C ILE A 312 1.63 14.31 20.05
N HIS A 313 0.76 15.29 19.90
CA HIS A 313 0.71 16.44 20.81
C HIS A 313 -0.39 16.35 21.88
N ASN A 314 -1.36 15.46 21.70
CA ASN A 314 -2.51 15.33 22.60
C ASN A 314 -2.77 13.88 23.04
N GLY A 315 -1.77 13.00 22.94
CA GLY A 315 -1.87 11.59 23.33
C GLY A 315 -2.98 10.80 22.60
N GLY A 316 -3.39 11.28 21.43
CA GLY A 316 -4.50 10.73 20.65
C GLY A 316 -5.88 11.21 21.08
N VAL A 317 -6.02 12.15 22.01
CA VAL A 317 -7.33 12.61 22.49
C VAL A 317 -8.00 13.52 21.44
N ILE A 318 -9.24 13.19 21.08
CA ILE A 318 -10.04 13.93 20.09
C ILE A 318 -10.46 15.27 20.71
N ASN A 319 -10.11 16.37 20.03
CA ASN A 319 -10.43 17.72 20.46
C ASN A 319 -11.29 18.46 19.42
N THR A 320 -11.81 19.63 19.81
CA THR A 320 -12.64 20.47 18.92
C THR A 320 -11.88 20.86 17.65
N TYR A 321 -10.56 21.07 17.75
CA TYR A 321 -9.74 21.47 16.60
C TYR A 321 -9.69 20.36 15.53
N TYR A 322 -9.46 19.10 15.92
CA TYR A 322 -9.52 17.97 15.00
C TYR A 322 -10.89 17.88 14.32
N LEU A 323 -11.97 17.86 15.11
CA LEU A 323 -13.34 17.76 14.59
C LEU A 323 -13.73 18.91 13.67
N ASN A 324 -13.16 20.10 13.84
CA ASN A 324 -13.45 21.25 12.98
C ASN A 324 -12.66 21.22 11.66
N ASN A 325 -11.50 20.55 11.61
CA ASN A 325 -10.60 20.60 10.47
C ASN A 325 -10.62 19.35 9.57
N VAL A 326 -11.30 18.27 9.97
CA VAL A 326 -11.49 17.08 9.12
C VAL A 326 -12.85 17.11 8.42
N SER A 327 -12.97 16.40 7.29
CA SER A 327 -14.24 16.30 6.57
C SER A 327 -15.24 15.37 7.29
N ALA A 328 -16.53 15.48 6.95
CA ALA A 328 -17.60 14.75 7.65
C ALA A 328 -17.41 13.22 7.65
N LYS A 329 -16.88 12.66 6.55
CA LYS A 329 -16.62 11.21 6.40
C LYS A 329 -15.65 10.64 7.44
N TYR A 330 -14.86 11.48 8.11
CA TYR A 330 -13.92 11.05 9.16
C TYR A 330 -14.38 11.36 10.58
N LYS A 331 -15.55 11.99 10.74
CA LYS A 331 -16.12 12.32 12.06
C LYS A 331 -17.08 11.26 12.57
N GLU A 332 -17.54 10.38 11.69
CA GLU A 332 -18.52 9.36 12.03
C GLU A 332 -17.97 8.44 13.13
N GLY A 333 -18.75 8.28 14.20
CA GLY A 333 -18.36 7.48 15.37
C GLY A 333 -17.32 8.11 16.30
N LEU A 334 -16.86 9.34 16.05
CA LEU A 334 -15.87 10.01 16.90
C LEU A 334 -16.51 10.89 17.97
N VAL A 335 -16.10 10.71 19.23
CA VAL A 335 -16.57 11.52 20.37
C VAL A 335 -15.43 12.37 20.92
N LYS A 336 -15.70 13.65 21.17
CA LYS A 336 -14.74 14.56 21.80
C LYS A 336 -14.33 14.04 23.18
N GLY A 337 -13.03 14.07 23.47
CA GLY A 337 -12.45 13.60 24.72
C GLY A 337 -12.09 12.11 24.72
N GLU A 338 -12.54 11.34 23.73
CA GLU A 338 -12.10 9.96 23.56
C GLU A 338 -10.74 9.89 22.88
N LYS A 339 -10.05 8.77 23.08
CA LYS A 339 -8.76 8.50 22.47
C LYS A 339 -8.98 7.86 21.11
N ILE A 340 -8.42 8.48 20.08
CA ILE A 340 -8.38 7.94 18.73
C ILE A 340 -7.29 6.86 18.64
N GLU A 341 -7.64 5.72 18.08
CA GLU A 341 -6.68 4.63 17.86
C GLU A 341 -6.06 4.73 16.46
N VAL A 342 -4.75 4.46 16.38
CA VAL A 342 -4.05 4.24 15.11
C VAL A 342 -3.83 2.74 15.00
N THR A 343 -4.64 2.08 14.18
CA THR A 343 -4.57 0.64 13.96
C THR A 343 -3.65 0.32 12.79
N ASN A 344 -3.23 -0.95 12.68
CA ASN A 344 -2.51 -1.42 11.51
C ASN A 344 -3.32 -1.23 10.22
N ASN A 345 -4.61 -1.60 10.22
CA ASN A 345 -5.46 -1.44 9.05
C ASN A 345 -5.56 0.03 8.62
N TYR A 346 -5.66 0.96 9.57
CA TYR A 346 -5.60 2.39 9.27
C TYR A 346 -4.28 2.74 8.55
N LEU A 347 -3.13 2.31 9.07
CA LEU A 347 -1.83 2.62 8.47
C LEU A 347 -1.64 2.00 7.09
N ILE A 348 -1.98 0.71 6.91
CA ILE A 348 -1.88 0.03 5.61
C ILE A 348 -2.72 0.79 4.57
N ASN A 349 -3.98 1.10 4.91
CA ASN A 349 -4.86 1.85 4.02
C ASN A 349 -4.29 3.24 3.71
N LYS A 350 -3.74 3.94 4.71
CA LYS A 350 -3.11 5.24 4.49
C LYS A 350 -1.87 5.15 3.62
N ILE A 351 -1.01 4.14 3.78
CA ILE A 351 0.18 3.97 2.92
C ILE A 351 -0.27 3.75 1.48
N SER A 352 -1.25 2.85 1.23
CA SER A 352 -1.77 2.62 -0.12
C SER A 352 -2.44 3.86 -0.72
N ASN A 353 -3.23 4.60 0.06
CA ASN A 353 -3.84 5.86 -0.39
C ASN A 353 -2.76 6.91 -0.71
N PHE A 354 -1.77 7.09 0.17
CA PHE A 354 -0.68 8.04 -0.03
C PHE A 354 0.19 7.68 -1.23
N ARG A 355 0.37 6.39 -1.53
CA ARG A 355 1.02 5.92 -2.77
C ARG A 355 0.30 6.48 -4.00
N ILE A 356 -1.02 6.29 -4.08
CA ILE A 356 -1.82 6.77 -5.22
C ILE A 356 -1.84 8.29 -5.29
N ILE A 357 -1.99 8.97 -4.15
CA ILE A 357 -1.96 10.43 -4.10
C ILE A 357 -0.62 10.95 -4.59
N GLY A 358 0.48 10.38 -4.10
CA GLY A 358 1.83 10.78 -4.51
C GLY A 358 2.07 10.57 -6.00
N LEU A 359 1.60 9.45 -6.57
CA LEU A 359 1.65 9.21 -8.02
C LEU A 359 0.77 10.19 -8.79
N LYS A 360 -0.45 10.52 -8.34
CA LYS A 360 -1.26 11.54 -9.02
C LYS A 360 -0.58 12.91 -9.01
N LEU A 361 -0.04 13.32 -7.86
CA LEU A 361 0.69 14.58 -7.74
C LEU A 361 1.91 14.61 -8.65
N TYR A 362 2.69 13.53 -8.68
CA TYR A 362 3.84 13.41 -9.57
C TYR A 362 3.42 13.53 -11.04
N TRP A 363 2.37 12.82 -11.47
CA TRP A 363 1.87 12.87 -12.84
C TRP A 363 1.53 14.30 -13.25
N TYR A 364 0.75 15.01 -12.44
CA TYR A 364 0.31 16.36 -12.76
C TYR A 364 1.43 17.40 -12.73
N VAL A 365 2.42 17.24 -11.84
CA VAL A 365 3.62 18.09 -11.83
C VAL A 365 4.48 17.79 -13.06
N TYR A 366 4.69 16.52 -13.39
CA TYR A 366 5.43 16.10 -14.57
C TYR A 366 4.80 16.65 -15.86
N GLU A 367 3.48 16.56 -16.00
CA GLU A 367 2.75 17.16 -17.13
C GLU A 367 3.05 18.65 -17.29
N THR A 368 3.15 19.37 -16.18
CA THR A 368 3.44 20.81 -16.18
C THR A 368 4.90 21.09 -16.51
N CYS A 369 5.85 20.31 -15.99
CA CYS A 369 7.28 20.50 -16.23
C CYS A 369 7.72 20.17 -17.66
N PHE A 370 7.12 19.15 -18.28
CA PHE A 370 7.59 18.61 -19.58
C PHE A 370 6.58 18.81 -20.72
N HIS A 371 5.57 19.66 -20.52
CA HIS A 371 4.57 20.07 -21.53
C HIS A 371 3.92 18.92 -22.33
N GLY A 372 3.91 17.70 -21.81
CA GLY A 372 3.25 16.55 -22.44
C GLY A 372 4.14 15.59 -23.23
N GLU A 373 5.48 15.69 -23.19
CA GLU A 373 6.36 14.61 -23.64
C GLU A 373 6.32 13.44 -22.64
N ILE A 374 5.43 12.46 -22.91
CA ILE A 374 4.88 11.53 -21.91
C ILE A 374 5.26 10.06 -22.14
N THR A 375 5.95 9.73 -23.23
CA THR A 375 6.25 8.33 -23.58
C THR A 375 6.94 7.59 -22.43
N ASP A 376 7.87 8.26 -21.73
CA ASP A 376 8.68 7.65 -20.68
C ASP A 376 7.90 7.50 -19.35
N ILE A 377 6.98 8.42 -19.04
CA ILE A 377 6.20 8.33 -17.79
C ILE A 377 5.13 7.24 -17.86
N ASN A 378 4.57 6.97 -19.05
CA ASN A 378 3.60 5.89 -19.24
C ASN A 378 4.22 4.51 -18.94
N GLU A 379 5.41 4.23 -19.48
CA GLU A 379 6.12 2.98 -19.22
C GLU A 379 6.41 2.81 -17.72
N LYS A 380 6.83 3.89 -17.05
CA LYS A 380 7.10 3.88 -15.61
C LYS A 380 5.84 3.60 -14.78
N TYR A 381 4.72 4.24 -15.12
CA TYR A 381 3.44 4.01 -14.42
C TYR A 381 2.88 2.62 -14.68
N GLN A 382 3.07 2.08 -15.90
CA GLN A 382 2.75 0.68 -16.18
C GLN A 382 3.57 -0.27 -15.31
N GLY A 383 4.87 0.01 -15.13
CA GLY A 383 5.74 -0.72 -14.20
C GLY A 383 5.22 -0.68 -12.76
N PHE A 384 4.92 0.51 -12.23
CA PHE A 384 4.34 0.65 -10.87
C PHE A 384 3.02 -0.11 -10.71
N ALA A 385 2.12 -0.03 -11.69
CA ALA A 385 0.85 -0.76 -11.65
C ALA A 385 1.06 -2.28 -11.71
N PHE A 386 2.01 -2.74 -12.53
CA PHE A 386 2.36 -4.15 -12.66
C PHE A 386 2.99 -4.72 -11.39
N ASP A 387 3.87 -3.97 -10.72
CA ASP A 387 4.45 -4.37 -9.43
C ASP A 387 3.37 -4.51 -8.35
N LEU A 388 2.38 -3.61 -8.32
CA LEU A 388 1.24 -3.71 -7.43
C LEU A 388 0.35 -4.92 -7.75
N LEU A 389 0.18 -5.23 -9.03
CA LEU A 389 -0.55 -6.41 -9.50
C LEU A 389 0.12 -7.70 -9.03
N ASN A 390 1.44 -7.78 -9.14
CA ASN A 390 2.27 -8.87 -8.58
C ASN A 390 2.13 -8.98 -7.06
N ALA A 391 2.11 -7.83 -6.37
CA ALA A 391 1.93 -7.76 -4.92
C ALA A 391 0.49 -8.02 -4.44
N LYS A 392 -0.44 -8.36 -5.35
CA LYS A 392 -1.87 -8.55 -5.09
C LYS A 392 -2.58 -7.31 -4.54
N GLU A 393 -2.02 -6.12 -4.77
CA GLU A 393 -2.63 -4.82 -4.42
C GLU A 393 -3.54 -4.31 -5.56
N TYR A 394 -4.58 -5.08 -5.87
CA TYR A 394 -5.42 -4.87 -7.06
C TYR A 394 -6.11 -3.50 -7.11
N ASP A 395 -6.63 -3.00 -5.98
CA ASP A 395 -7.29 -1.69 -5.91
C ASP A 395 -6.33 -0.53 -6.22
N SER A 396 -5.06 -0.67 -5.81
CA SER A 396 -4.02 0.33 -6.08
C SER A 396 -3.60 0.28 -7.54
N ALA A 397 -3.39 -0.93 -8.09
CA ALA A 397 -3.05 -1.12 -9.51
C ALA A 397 -4.13 -0.56 -10.44
N GLU A 398 -5.41 -0.82 -10.14
CA GLU A 398 -6.56 -0.29 -10.89
C GLU A 398 -6.49 1.24 -10.99
N LYS A 399 -6.31 1.92 -9.86
CA LYS A 399 -6.26 3.40 -9.81
C LYS A 399 -5.13 3.97 -10.67
N ILE A 400 -3.99 3.28 -10.78
CA ILE A 400 -2.89 3.71 -11.65
C ILE A 400 -3.25 3.46 -13.12
N TYR A 401 -3.78 2.29 -13.48
CA TYR A 401 -4.19 2.05 -14.87
C TYR A 401 -5.27 3.02 -15.35
N LEU A 402 -6.25 3.34 -14.50
CA LEU A 402 -7.27 4.36 -14.79
C LEU A 402 -6.65 5.75 -14.98
N LEU A 403 -5.65 6.12 -14.16
CA LEU A 403 -4.92 7.38 -14.32
C LEU A 403 -4.19 7.46 -15.67
N ILE A 404 -3.52 6.38 -16.09
CA ILE A 404 -2.86 6.33 -17.40
C ILE A 404 -3.90 6.50 -18.53
N LEU A 405 -5.05 5.85 -18.41
CA LEU A 405 -6.14 5.90 -19.40
C LEU A 405 -6.82 7.27 -19.51
N GLU A 406 -6.65 8.20 -18.55
CA GLU A 406 -7.08 9.60 -18.73
C GLU A 406 -6.45 10.25 -19.98
N ARG A 407 -5.31 9.70 -20.45
CA ARG A 407 -4.59 10.14 -21.64
C ARG A 407 -4.43 9.02 -22.66
N GLU A 408 -5.43 8.16 -22.78
CA GLU A 408 -5.41 7.00 -23.70
C GLU A 408 -5.00 7.38 -25.13
N LYS A 409 -5.43 8.55 -25.62
CA LYS A 409 -5.10 9.06 -26.96
C LYS A 409 -3.61 9.27 -27.22
N ASP A 410 -2.80 9.41 -26.17
CA ASP A 410 -1.36 9.63 -26.26
C ASP A 410 -0.58 8.29 -26.24
N LEU A 411 -1.29 7.17 -26.02
CA LEU A 411 -0.72 5.82 -26.06
C LEU A 411 -0.77 5.26 -27.48
N ASN A 412 0.21 4.42 -27.81
CA ASN A 412 0.09 3.55 -28.98
C ASN A 412 -0.93 2.42 -28.71
N THR A 413 -1.45 1.82 -29.78
CA THR A 413 -2.49 0.76 -29.68
C THR A 413 -2.07 -0.44 -28.84
N SER A 414 -0.79 -0.83 -28.89
CA SER A 414 -0.27 -1.97 -28.10
C SER A 414 -0.33 -1.68 -26.60
N ASP A 415 0.10 -0.49 -26.19
CA ASP A 415 0.07 -0.06 -24.79
C ASP A 415 -1.37 0.09 -24.29
N GLN A 416 -2.27 0.66 -25.11
CA GLN A 416 -3.70 0.74 -24.78
C GLN A 416 -4.28 -0.64 -24.45
N PHE A 417 -3.98 -1.64 -25.28
CA PHE A 417 -4.45 -3.00 -25.04
C PHE A 417 -3.82 -3.64 -23.82
N MET A 418 -2.51 -3.49 -23.61
CA MET A 418 -1.84 -4.03 -22.43
C MET A 418 -2.37 -3.42 -21.13
N ILE A 419 -2.56 -2.10 -21.07
CA ILE A 419 -3.12 -1.41 -19.92
C ILE A 419 -4.55 -1.88 -19.65
N LYS A 420 -5.38 -2.02 -20.69
CA LYS A 420 -6.76 -2.51 -20.56
C LYS A 420 -6.84 -3.97 -20.10
N ILE A 421 -5.96 -4.83 -20.60
CA ILE A 421 -5.86 -6.23 -20.15
C ILE A 421 -5.47 -6.29 -18.67
N ASN A 422 -4.44 -5.56 -18.27
CA ASN A 422 -4.00 -5.55 -16.88
C ASN A 422 -5.01 -4.85 -15.96
N LEU A 423 -5.76 -3.86 -16.45
CA LEU A 423 -6.90 -3.30 -15.75
C LEU A 423 -7.99 -4.35 -15.55
N CYS A 424 -8.43 -5.07 -16.59
CA CYS A 424 -9.40 -6.16 -16.46
C CYS A 424 -8.90 -7.24 -15.50
N GLN A 425 -7.60 -7.52 -15.50
CA GLN A 425 -6.99 -8.43 -14.54
C GLN A 425 -7.18 -7.99 -13.08
N THR A 426 -7.13 -6.68 -12.78
CA THR A 426 -7.43 -6.18 -11.42
C THR A 426 -8.87 -6.50 -10.98
N TYR A 427 -9.85 -6.43 -11.89
CA TYR A 427 -11.24 -6.80 -11.61
C TYR A 427 -11.41 -8.31 -11.48
N LYS A 428 -10.80 -9.08 -12.37
CA LYS A 428 -10.78 -10.56 -12.31
C LYS A 428 -10.33 -11.06 -10.95
N TRP A 429 -9.23 -10.53 -10.42
CA TRP A 429 -8.68 -10.99 -9.15
C TRP A 429 -9.42 -10.50 -7.90
N ARG A 430 -10.30 -9.51 -8.06
CA ARG A 430 -11.27 -9.11 -7.02
C ARG A 430 -12.59 -9.87 -7.12
N GLY A 431 -12.74 -10.75 -8.10
CA GLY A 431 -13.95 -11.56 -8.32
C GLY A 431 -15.05 -10.86 -9.13
N ASP A 432 -14.74 -9.72 -9.78
CA ASP A 432 -15.69 -8.99 -10.63
C ASP A 432 -15.61 -9.48 -12.08
N GLN A 433 -16.16 -10.67 -12.32
CA GLN A 433 -16.16 -11.32 -13.62
C GLN A 433 -17.07 -10.60 -14.63
N GLU A 434 -18.18 -10.01 -14.17
CA GLU A 434 -19.12 -9.26 -15.01
C GLU A 434 -18.41 -8.06 -15.67
N TYR A 435 -17.59 -7.32 -14.91
CA TYR A 435 -16.79 -6.25 -15.47
C TYR A 435 -15.83 -6.77 -16.54
N VAL A 436 -15.15 -7.89 -16.29
CA VAL A 436 -14.18 -8.48 -17.21
C VAL A 436 -14.84 -8.82 -18.55
N GLU A 437 -15.94 -9.57 -18.52
CA GLU A 437 -16.68 -10.00 -19.72
C GLU A 437 -17.13 -8.78 -20.53
N LYS A 438 -17.82 -7.84 -19.87
CA LYS A 438 -18.34 -6.63 -20.51
C LYS A 438 -17.26 -5.82 -21.23
N HIS A 439 -16.06 -5.71 -20.66
CA HIS A 439 -15.02 -4.86 -21.21
C HIS A 439 -14.12 -5.61 -22.19
N ILE A 440 -13.80 -6.89 -21.95
CA ILE A 440 -12.87 -7.65 -22.80
C ILE A 440 -13.53 -8.22 -24.06
N GLU A 441 -14.83 -8.56 -24.01
CA GLU A 441 -15.54 -9.11 -25.16
C GLU A 441 -15.62 -8.10 -26.30
N ASN A 442 -15.85 -6.83 -25.95
CA ASN A 442 -15.99 -5.71 -26.88
C ASN A 442 -14.65 -5.20 -27.44
N MET A 443 -13.51 -5.65 -26.93
CA MET A 443 -12.21 -5.26 -27.48
C MET A 443 -11.89 -6.06 -28.75
N ASP A 444 -11.69 -5.33 -29.85
CA ASP A 444 -11.30 -5.90 -31.13
C ASP A 444 -9.78 -6.12 -31.19
N PHE A 445 -9.37 -7.38 -31.01
CA PHE A 445 -8.00 -7.83 -31.17
C PHE A 445 -7.73 -8.45 -32.56
N SER A 446 -8.66 -8.34 -33.51
CA SER A 446 -8.58 -9.05 -34.80
C SER A 446 -7.40 -8.62 -35.69
N SER A 447 -6.83 -7.45 -35.43
CA SER A 447 -5.68 -6.91 -36.17
C SER A 447 -4.35 -7.01 -35.41
N THR A 448 -4.31 -7.67 -34.25
CA THR A 448 -3.17 -7.61 -33.33
C THR A 448 -2.44 -8.94 -33.11
N ASN A 449 -1.29 -8.84 -32.43
CA ASN A 449 -0.41 -9.93 -32.06
C ASN A 449 -1.14 -10.98 -31.18
N ASP A 450 -0.89 -12.28 -31.41
CA ASP A 450 -1.47 -13.40 -30.65
C ASP A 450 -1.38 -13.26 -29.12
N ILE A 451 -0.42 -12.48 -28.62
CA ILE A 451 -0.33 -12.14 -27.20
C ILE A 451 -1.66 -11.59 -26.66
N PHE A 452 -2.34 -10.70 -27.39
CA PHE A 452 -3.58 -10.10 -26.92
C PHE A 452 -4.76 -11.08 -26.93
N LEU A 453 -4.84 -11.94 -27.94
CA LEU A 453 -5.83 -13.00 -28.02
C LEU A 453 -5.65 -14.03 -26.90
N MET A 454 -4.39 -14.41 -26.62
CA MET A 454 -4.04 -15.24 -25.47
C MET A 454 -4.48 -14.58 -24.16
N CYS A 455 -4.20 -13.29 -23.98
CA CYS A 455 -4.60 -12.58 -22.76
C CYS A 455 -6.11 -12.52 -22.59
N LYS A 456 -6.87 -12.27 -23.67
CA LYS A 456 -8.34 -12.31 -23.66
C LYS A 456 -8.83 -13.69 -23.20
N ALA A 457 -8.30 -14.76 -23.79
CA ALA A 457 -8.67 -16.13 -23.44
C ALA A 457 -8.36 -16.42 -21.96
N LEU A 458 -7.19 -16.01 -21.46
CA LEU A 458 -6.83 -16.13 -20.03
C LEU A 458 -7.76 -15.33 -19.11
N LEU A 459 -8.20 -14.13 -19.51
CA LEU A 459 -9.15 -13.34 -18.73
C LEU A 459 -10.55 -13.99 -18.67
N LEU A 460 -10.96 -14.69 -19.72
CA LEU A 460 -12.25 -15.39 -19.82
C LEU A 460 -12.21 -16.84 -19.32
N ASP A 461 -11.06 -17.31 -18.80
CA ASP A 461 -10.85 -18.71 -18.40
C ASP A 461 -11.06 -19.72 -19.56
N ASP A 462 -10.91 -19.28 -20.82
CA ASP A 462 -10.85 -20.15 -22.02
C ASP A 462 -9.42 -20.65 -22.22
N PHE A 463 -9.02 -21.62 -21.41
CA PHE A 463 -7.65 -22.12 -21.36
C PHE A 463 -7.23 -22.90 -22.63
N ASP A 464 -8.18 -23.51 -23.34
CA ASP A 464 -7.91 -24.19 -24.61
C ASP A 464 -7.47 -23.18 -25.68
N SER A 465 -8.22 -22.10 -25.84
CA SER A 465 -7.86 -21.01 -26.75
C SER A 465 -6.55 -20.34 -26.33
N ALA A 466 -6.36 -20.10 -25.03
CA ALA A 466 -5.12 -19.52 -24.50
C ALA A 466 -3.89 -20.37 -24.87
N LEU A 467 -3.98 -21.70 -24.71
CA LEU A 467 -2.90 -22.62 -25.05
C LEU A 467 -2.60 -22.63 -26.55
N ASN A 468 -3.63 -22.54 -27.40
CA ASN A 468 -3.45 -22.48 -28.85
C ASN A 468 -2.73 -21.19 -29.29
N HIS A 469 -3.14 -20.04 -28.77
CA HIS A 469 -2.46 -18.76 -29.04
C HIS A 469 -1.02 -18.74 -28.53
N LEU A 470 -0.77 -19.31 -27.35
CA LEU A 470 0.59 -19.46 -26.81
C LEU A 470 1.46 -20.31 -27.77
N LYS A 471 0.97 -21.48 -28.19
CA LYS A 471 1.69 -22.36 -29.13
C LYS A 471 2.00 -21.65 -30.44
N HIS A 472 1.05 -20.90 -30.99
CA HIS A 472 1.23 -20.14 -32.23
C HIS A 472 2.31 -19.05 -32.08
N ASN A 473 2.25 -18.27 -31.00
CA ASN A 473 3.24 -17.22 -30.71
C ASN A 473 4.67 -17.79 -30.54
N LEU A 474 4.81 -18.96 -29.91
CA LEU A 474 6.11 -19.61 -29.71
C LEU A 474 6.65 -20.31 -30.96
N ALA A 475 5.79 -20.71 -31.92
CA ALA A 475 6.18 -21.51 -33.08
C ALA A 475 7.24 -20.82 -33.96
N ALA A 476 7.20 -19.49 -34.07
CA ALA A 476 8.13 -18.70 -34.88
C ALA A 476 9.44 -18.30 -34.15
N LYS A 477 9.63 -18.73 -32.89
CA LYS A 477 10.76 -18.31 -32.05
C LYS A 477 11.86 -19.38 -31.99
N THR A 478 13.10 -18.95 -31.79
CA THR A 478 14.21 -19.87 -31.47
C THR A 478 14.01 -20.48 -30.07
N ASP A 479 14.60 -21.64 -29.79
CA ASP A 479 14.39 -22.31 -28.49
C ASP A 479 14.87 -21.47 -27.29
N LYS A 480 15.94 -20.67 -27.46
CA LYS A 480 16.37 -19.70 -26.45
C LYS A 480 15.29 -18.64 -26.18
N ASN A 481 14.74 -18.04 -27.24
CA ASN A 481 13.73 -17.00 -27.12
C ASN A 481 12.40 -17.55 -26.59
N LYS A 482 12.06 -18.81 -26.91
CA LYS A 482 10.89 -19.49 -26.32
C LYS A 482 11.03 -19.59 -24.80
N ARG A 483 12.20 -19.99 -24.31
CA ARG A 483 12.45 -20.11 -22.87
C ARG A 483 12.30 -18.77 -22.15
N GLU A 484 12.97 -17.74 -22.65
CA GLU A 484 12.88 -16.40 -22.08
C GLU A 484 11.43 -15.89 -22.02
N LEU A 485 10.62 -16.13 -23.08
CA LEU A 485 9.20 -15.77 -23.09
C LEU A 485 8.35 -16.57 -22.09
N ILE A 486 8.63 -17.86 -21.94
CA ILE A 486 7.92 -18.70 -20.97
C ILE A 486 8.22 -18.25 -19.54
N ASP A 487 9.47 -17.93 -19.23
CA ASP A 487 9.85 -17.43 -17.91
C ASP A 487 9.09 -16.12 -17.58
N ILE A 488 8.95 -15.23 -18.56
CA ILE A 488 8.13 -14.01 -18.44
C ILE A 488 6.66 -14.36 -18.20
N TYR A 489 6.07 -15.29 -18.94
CA TYR A 489 4.67 -15.67 -18.77
C TYR A 489 4.38 -16.33 -17.43
N LEU A 490 5.28 -17.19 -16.94
CA LEU A 490 5.14 -17.84 -15.63
C LEU A 490 5.16 -16.84 -14.47
N THR A 491 5.81 -15.69 -14.64
CA THR A 491 5.87 -14.62 -13.63
C THR A 491 4.76 -13.60 -13.78
N TRP A 492 4.00 -13.61 -14.87
CA TRP A 492 2.87 -12.69 -15.07
C TRP A 492 1.64 -13.18 -14.29
N PRO A 493 1.06 -12.36 -13.39
CA PRO A 493 -0.14 -12.73 -12.63
C PRO A 493 -1.31 -13.24 -13.47
N LEU A 494 -1.38 -12.91 -14.78
CA LEU A 494 -2.43 -13.44 -15.66
C LEU A 494 -2.44 -14.96 -15.73
N PHE A 495 -1.27 -15.56 -15.63
CA PHE A 495 -1.06 -16.99 -15.78
C PHE A 495 -1.34 -17.76 -14.49
N GLN A 496 -1.63 -17.11 -13.35
CA GLN A 496 -1.70 -17.81 -12.06
C GLN A 496 -2.70 -18.98 -12.01
N LYS A 497 -3.87 -18.84 -12.68
CA LYS A 497 -4.83 -19.94 -12.84
C LYS A 497 -4.38 -20.94 -13.90
N PHE A 498 -3.93 -20.46 -15.05
CA PHE A 498 -3.50 -21.30 -16.18
C PHE A 498 -2.29 -22.19 -15.83
N ASN A 499 -1.43 -21.75 -14.93
CA ASN A 499 -0.31 -22.52 -14.37
C ASN A 499 -0.78 -23.81 -13.66
N LEU A 500 -2.04 -23.88 -13.22
CA LEU A 500 -2.63 -25.06 -12.58
C LEU A 500 -3.20 -26.06 -13.60
N GLU A 501 -3.33 -25.67 -14.88
CA GLU A 501 -3.96 -26.50 -15.90
C GLU A 501 -3.06 -27.66 -16.36
N ASN A 502 -3.65 -28.85 -16.48
CA ASN A 502 -2.91 -30.07 -16.82
C ASN A 502 -2.30 -30.01 -18.23
N ASP A 503 -3.04 -29.47 -19.20
CA ASP A 503 -2.57 -29.42 -20.59
C ASP A 503 -1.46 -28.40 -20.80
N PHE A 504 -1.49 -27.29 -20.07
CA PHE A 504 -0.39 -26.34 -20.04
C PHE A 504 0.86 -26.95 -19.41
N ASN A 505 0.71 -27.63 -18.26
CA ASN A 505 1.81 -28.35 -17.60
C ASN A 505 2.41 -29.46 -18.47
N LYS A 506 1.58 -30.17 -19.26
CA LYS A 506 2.05 -31.15 -20.25
C LYS A 506 2.86 -30.48 -21.35
N TYR A 507 2.37 -29.37 -21.89
CA TYR A 507 3.07 -28.61 -22.94
C TYR A 507 4.42 -28.07 -22.45
N LEU A 508 4.51 -27.55 -21.21
CA LEU A 508 5.77 -27.11 -20.63
C LEU A 508 6.79 -28.28 -20.51
N LYS A 509 6.33 -29.47 -20.12
CA LYS A 509 7.20 -30.67 -20.09
C LYS A 509 7.72 -31.04 -21.48
N GLU A 510 6.90 -30.95 -22.52
CA GLU A 510 7.31 -31.19 -23.92
C GLU A 510 8.41 -30.21 -24.36
N LEU A 511 8.39 -28.98 -23.84
CA LEU A 511 9.43 -27.96 -24.07
C LEU A 511 10.67 -28.12 -23.17
N GLY A 512 10.69 -29.14 -22.30
CA GLY A 512 11.80 -29.40 -21.38
C GLY A 512 11.81 -28.53 -20.13
N TYR A 513 10.68 -27.91 -19.76
CA TYR A 513 10.50 -27.23 -18.48
C TYR A 513 10.10 -28.23 -17.40
N GLY A 514 10.95 -28.41 -16.39
CA GLY A 514 10.66 -29.22 -15.22
C GLY A 514 9.89 -28.40 -14.19
N ILE A 515 8.58 -28.61 -14.03
CA ILE A 515 7.81 -27.95 -12.97
C ILE A 515 7.75 -28.88 -11.76
N ASN A 516 8.25 -28.38 -10.63
CA ASN A 516 8.05 -29.00 -9.33
C ASN A 516 6.73 -28.45 -8.76
N VAL A 517 5.63 -29.13 -9.05
CA VAL A 517 4.23 -28.71 -8.80
C VAL A 517 3.90 -28.48 -7.29
N LYS A 518 4.84 -28.72 -6.37
CA LYS A 518 4.59 -28.70 -4.92
C LYS A 518 4.74 -27.34 -4.22
N GLU A 519 5.29 -26.30 -4.84
CA GLU A 519 5.51 -25.01 -4.16
C GLU A 519 4.41 -23.98 -4.38
N LEU A 520 3.47 -24.19 -5.33
CA LEU A 520 2.39 -23.25 -5.63
C LEU A 520 1.13 -23.43 -4.75
N SER A 521 1.02 -24.53 -3.99
CA SER A 521 -0.19 -24.86 -3.22
C SER A 521 -0.07 -24.62 -1.70
N SER A 522 1.01 -23.99 -1.23
CA SER A 522 1.26 -23.79 0.21
C SER A 522 0.98 -22.38 0.74
N GLU A 523 0.43 -21.49 -0.08
CA GLU A 523 -0.02 -20.16 0.34
C GLU A 523 -1.50 -19.94 -0.05
N GLU A 524 -2.38 -20.71 0.59
CA GLU A 524 -3.82 -20.35 0.76
C GLU A 524 -4.08 -19.94 2.21
#